data_AF-A0A6A7BXU3-F1
#
_entry.id   AF-A0A6A7BXU3-F1
#
_cell.length_a   1.000
_cell.length_b   1.000
_cell.length_c   1.000
_cell.angle_alpha   90.00
_cell.angle_beta   90.00
_cell.angle_gamma   90.00
#
_symmetry.space_group_name_H-M   'P 1'
#
loop_
_entity.id
_entity.type
_entity.pdbx_description
1 polymer ?
#
loop_
_entity_poly.entity_id
_entity_poly.type
_entity_poly.pdbx_seq_one_letter_code
_entity_poly.pdbx_strand_id
1 'polypeptide(L)'
;MTDSLTCPFLALPLEIRGRIYGYCLTAADGMRVGWPAPPLAYGLQPQLLRVSRVIYEEAGPVLYSSNWLAFHHASDANMFARAMASSDLVQHHVKFLALSIKASETRLWMPYLTGGSGEDARTRRLTSDFPALRELSVRYRSNRWYPQVDMEQVLGHWLDDMRLFEVIDGLSSVLGRRPGPERAVDDIDLCEFMAFTNSRAPEDKTFGRLKLNALAPRIKITCAYRLSTQLFNELLEEPVALSMPAVRDGEPYRGFTRADLRGRGVLTVVDPEFGIVRTASTPFADRNGVWIALEVHCNEAA
;
A
#
# COMPACT_ATOMS: atom_id res chain seq x y z
N MET A 1 28.45 17.55 -43.51
CA MET A 1 27.29 17.68 -42.60
C MET A 1 26.95 16.29 -42.12
N THR A 2 27.60 15.83 -41.07
CA THR A 2 27.43 14.47 -40.53
C THR A 2 26.79 14.58 -39.17
N ASP A 3 25.58 14.05 -39.10
CA ASP A 3 24.78 13.60 -37.97
C ASP A 3 25.06 14.21 -36.60
N SER A 4 24.08 15.00 -36.18
CA SER A 4 23.82 15.39 -34.81
C SER A 4 24.13 14.27 -33.82
N LEU A 5 25.02 14.57 -32.88
CA LEU A 5 25.35 13.82 -31.66
C LEU A 5 24.12 13.11 -31.08
N THR A 6 23.88 11.87 -31.49
CA THR A 6 22.88 11.01 -30.86
C THR A 6 23.45 10.61 -29.51
N CYS A 7 22.75 10.98 -28.44
CA CYS A 7 23.10 10.56 -27.08
C CYS A 7 23.28 9.03 -27.07
N PRO A 8 24.46 8.49 -26.72
CA PRO A 8 24.73 7.04 -26.80
C PRO A 8 23.73 6.21 -26.00
N PHE A 9 23.21 6.76 -24.90
CA PHE A 9 22.16 6.14 -24.11
C PHE A 9 20.83 6.04 -24.88
N LEU A 10 20.44 7.09 -25.62
CA LEU A 10 19.21 7.07 -26.44
C LEU A 10 19.35 6.23 -27.71
N ALA A 11 20.58 5.84 -28.09
CA ALA A 11 20.82 4.88 -29.17
C ALA A 11 20.56 3.43 -28.75
N LEU A 12 20.50 3.13 -27.44
CA LEU A 12 20.14 1.79 -26.94
C LEU A 12 18.68 1.47 -27.26
N PRO A 13 18.31 0.20 -27.49
CA PRO A 13 16.90 -0.19 -27.59
C PRO A 13 16.09 0.21 -26.34
N LEU A 14 14.81 0.53 -26.53
CA LEU A 14 13.92 0.99 -25.45
C LEU A 14 13.83 -0.03 -24.31
N GLU A 15 13.91 -1.32 -24.62
CA GLU A 15 13.86 -2.42 -23.65
C GLU A 15 15.08 -2.39 -22.72
N ILE A 16 16.26 -2.10 -23.27
CA ILE A 16 17.49 -1.97 -22.49
C ILE A 16 17.42 -0.72 -21.60
N ARG A 17 16.94 0.41 -22.15
CA ARG A 17 16.71 1.62 -21.36
C ARG A 17 15.70 1.38 -20.24
N GLY A 18 14.60 0.68 -20.53
CA GLY A 18 13.57 0.32 -19.57
C GLY A 18 14.12 -0.52 -18.40
N ARG A 19 15.00 -1.49 -18.68
CA ARG A 19 15.70 -2.25 -17.63
C ARG A 19 16.60 -1.36 -16.78
N ILE A 20 17.34 -0.44 -17.40
CA ILE A 20 18.18 0.53 -16.67
C ILE A 20 17.30 1.43 -15.79
N TYR A 21 16.17 1.92 -16.30
CA TYR A 21 15.20 2.68 -15.50
C TYR A 21 14.68 1.87 -14.32
N GLY A 22 14.34 0.59 -14.52
CA GLY A 22 13.91 -0.31 -13.44
C GLY A 22 14.94 -0.42 -12.32
N TYR A 23 16.23 -0.61 -12.64
CA TYR A 23 17.28 -0.65 -11.63
C TYR A 23 17.47 0.67 -10.87
N CYS A 24 17.21 1.81 -11.52
CA CYS A 24 17.41 3.13 -10.93
C CYS A 24 16.18 3.65 -10.16
N LEU A 25 14.98 3.20 -10.53
CA LEU A 25 13.72 3.82 -10.12
C LEU A 25 12.76 2.87 -9.41
N THR A 26 13.17 1.63 -9.12
CA THR A 26 12.39 0.68 -8.31
C THR A 26 13.08 0.47 -6.97
N ALA A 27 12.34 0.64 -5.88
CA ALA A 27 12.82 0.39 -4.54
C ALA A 27 13.08 -1.12 -4.35
N ALA A 28 14.20 -1.45 -3.72
CA ALA A 28 14.57 -2.84 -3.46
C ALA A 28 13.59 -3.52 -2.50
N ASP A 29 13.49 -4.85 -2.59
CA ASP A 29 12.83 -5.73 -1.62
C ASP A 29 11.40 -5.33 -1.22
N GLY A 30 10.66 -4.71 -2.15
CA GLY A 30 9.27 -4.27 -1.89
C GLY A 30 9.16 -3.14 -0.86
N MET A 31 10.26 -2.41 -0.61
CA MET A 31 10.28 -1.28 0.31
C MET A 31 9.24 -0.23 -0.10
N ARG A 32 8.54 0.30 0.92
CA ARG A 32 7.56 1.37 0.75
C ARG A 32 8.27 2.72 0.74
N VAL A 33 8.16 3.45 -0.35
CA VAL A 33 8.77 4.76 -0.55
C VAL A 33 7.94 5.79 0.21
N GLY A 34 8.39 6.12 1.42
CA GLY A 34 7.77 7.13 2.27
C GLY A 34 7.88 8.52 1.66
N TRP A 35 6.81 9.30 1.80
CA TRP A 35 6.82 10.71 1.47
C TRP A 35 6.14 11.51 2.60
N PRO A 36 6.73 12.64 3.04
CA PRO A 36 8.01 13.20 2.58
C PRO A 36 9.21 12.46 3.21
N ALA A 37 10.13 11.94 2.39
CA ALA A 37 11.40 11.39 2.86
C ALA A 37 12.50 11.60 1.81
N PRO A 38 13.78 11.68 2.22
CA PRO A 38 14.88 11.81 1.28
C PRO A 38 15.00 10.56 0.38
N PRO A 39 15.06 10.70 -0.96
CA PRO A 39 15.11 9.57 -1.90
C PRO A 39 16.26 8.58 -1.66
N LEU A 40 17.37 9.06 -1.09
CA LEU A 40 18.56 8.26 -0.77
C LEU A 40 18.26 7.09 0.18
N ALA A 41 17.22 7.20 1.01
CA ALA A 41 16.81 6.12 1.90
C ALA A 41 16.36 4.85 1.17
N TYR A 42 16.02 4.95 -0.12
CA TYR A 42 15.47 3.86 -0.93
C TYR A 42 16.37 3.45 -2.09
N GLY A 43 17.59 4.01 -2.20
CA GLY A 43 18.49 3.77 -3.33
C GLY A 43 18.01 4.33 -4.67
N LEU A 44 16.86 5.02 -4.68
CA LEU A 44 16.23 5.57 -5.88
C LEU A 44 17.04 6.76 -6.43
N GLN A 45 17.10 6.85 -7.76
CA GLN A 45 17.79 7.92 -8.49
C GLN A 45 16.79 8.79 -9.29
N PRO A 46 15.81 9.47 -8.66
CA PRO A 46 14.76 10.21 -9.36
C PRO A 46 15.29 11.42 -10.14
N GLN A 47 16.53 11.87 -9.87
CA GLN A 47 17.19 12.92 -10.65
C GLN A 47 17.36 12.54 -12.13
N LEU A 48 17.30 11.24 -12.47
CA LEU A 48 17.27 10.76 -13.85
C LEU A 48 16.13 11.41 -14.66
N LEU A 49 14.97 11.64 -14.03
CA LEU A 49 13.81 12.26 -14.65
C LEU A 49 14.10 13.71 -15.10
N ARG A 50 15.16 14.34 -14.60
CA ARG A 50 15.52 15.73 -14.92
C ARG A 50 16.49 15.84 -16.11
N VAL A 51 16.98 14.73 -16.65
CA VAL A 51 18.04 14.74 -17.67
C VAL A 51 17.53 15.23 -19.03
N SER A 52 16.40 14.69 -19.51
CA SER A 52 15.79 15.10 -20.76
C SER A 52 14.31 14.76 -20.79
N ARG A 53 13.55 15.40 -21.70
CA ARG A 53 12.13 15.12 -21.88
C ARG A 53 11.86 13.67 -22.30
N VAL A 54 12.71 13.11 -23.18
CA VAL A 54 12.58 11.71 -23.62
C VAL A 54 12.74 10.76 -22.44
N ILE A 55 13.79 10.96 -21.62
CA ILE A 55 14.02 10.15 -20.42
C ILE A 55 12.88 10.33 -19.43
N TYR A 56 12.36 11.55 -19.24
CA TYR A 56 11.22 11.82 -18.38
C TYR A 56 9.97 11.02 -18.78
N GLU A 57 9.62 11.06 -20.07
CA GLU A 57 8.44 10.37 -20.61
C GLU A 57 8.58 8.84 -20.53
N GLU A 58 9.78 8.28 -20.73
CA GLU A 58 10.01 6.84 -20.67
C GLU A 58 10.15 6.30 -19.24
N ALA A 59 10.90 7.02 -18.39
CA ALA A 59 11.28 6.55 -17.06
C ALA A 59 10.28 6.97 -15.97
N GLY A 60 9.53 8.04 -16.19
CA GLY A 60 8.48 8.51 -15.27
C GLY A 60 7.48 7.39 -14.91
N PRO A 61 6.85 6.71 -15.90
CA PRO A 61 5.95 5.59 -15.64
C PRO A 61 6.56 4.49 -14.78
N VAL A 62 7.85 4.19 -14.94
CA VAL A 62 8.55 3.15 -14.15
C VAL A 62 8.53 3.52 -12.66
N LEU A 63 8.91 4.76 -12.32
CA LEU A 63 8.94 5.24 -10.94
C LEU A 63 7.56 5.16 -10.28
N TYR A 64 6.50 5.60 -10.95
CA TYR A 64 5.18 5.67 -10.32
C TYR A 64 4.44 4.33 -10.30
N SER A 65 4.71 3.42 -11.26
CA SER A 65 4.00 2.14 -11.35
C SER A 65 4.66 0.96 -10.63
N SER A 66 5.96 1.03 -10.37
CA SER A 66 6.72 -0.08 -9.79
C SER A 66 6.90 0.05 -8.26
N ASN A 67 6.50 1.18 -7.68
CA ASN A 67 6.77 1.47 -6.27
C ASN A 67 5.50 1.60 -5.46
N TRP A 68 5.59 1.15 -4.21
CA TRP A 68 4.61 1.46 -3.18
C TRP A 68 4.90 2.84 -2.60
N LEU A 69 4.00 3.80 -2.80
CA LEU A 69 4.12 5.12 -2.17
C LEU A 69 3.47 5.08 -0.79
N ALA A 70 4.20 5.53 0.22
CA ALA A 70 3.73 5.56 1.61
C ALA A 70 3.50 6.99 2.09
N PHE A 71 2.33 7.23 2.69
CA PHE A 71 1.95 8.52 3.26
C PHE A 71 1.54 8.37 4.73
N HIS A 72 2.03 9.29 5.56
CA HIS A 72 1.73 9.32 7.00
C HIS A 72 0.64 10.33 7.36
N HIS A 73 0.36 11.29 6.48
CA HIS A 73 -0.73 12.24 6.65
C HIS A 73 -1.54 12.43 5.36
N ALA A 74 -2.82 12.80 5.46
CA ALA A 74 -3.68 13.01 4.30
C ALA A 74 -3.20 14.17 3.40
N SER A 75 -2.64 15.22 4.01
CA SER A 75 -2.04 16.33 3.25
C SER A 75 -0.84 15.89 2.44
N ASP A 76 -0.12 14.86 2.88
CA ASP A 76 1.09 14.41 2.21
C ASP A 76 0.76 13.79 0.86
N ALA A 77 -0.23 12.91 0.85
CA ALA A 77 -0.77 12.32 -0.37
C ALA A 77 -1.30 13.40 -1.33
N ASN A 78 -2.02 14.38 -0.80
CA ASN A 78 -2.58 15.46 -1.61
C ASN A 78 -1.49 16.38 -2.20
N MET A 79 -0.52 16.80 -1.39
CA MET A 79 0.61 17.62 -1.83
C MET A 79 1.46 16.89 -2.85
N PHE A 80 1.71 15.60 -2.64
CA PHE A 80 2.41 14.76 -3.59
C PHE A 80 1.71 14.74 -4.95
N ALA A 81 0.42 14.38 -4.97
CA ALA A 81 -0.33 14.21 -6.22
C ALA A 81 -0.55 15.52 -6.99
N ARG A 82 -0.62 16.66 -6.29
CA ARG A 82 -1.06 17.93 -6.88
C ARG A 82 0.06 18.95 -7.10
N ALA A 83 1.07 18.97 -6.26
CA ALA A 83 2.08 20.03 -6.28
C ALA A 83 3.49 19.51 -6.62
N MET A 84 3.80 18.27 -6.26
CA MET A 84 5.18 17.78 -6.33
C MET A 84 5.42 16.85 -7.52
N ALA A 85 4.50 15.93 -7.76
CA ALA A 85 4.59 15.01 -8.86
C ALA A 85 3.85 15.55 -10.09
N SER A 86 4.15 14.97 -11.26
CA SER A 86 3.32 15.25 -12.44
C SER A 86 1.96 14.61 -12.25
N SER A 87 0.93 15.45 -12.23
CA SER A 87 -0.46 15.02 -12.07
C SER A 87 -0.85 13.95 -13.08
N ASP A 88 -0.33 14.02 -14.31
CA ASP A 88 -0.60 13.02 -15.35
C ASP A 88 0.04 11.67 -15.03
N LEU A 89 1.32 11.67 -14.64
CA LEU A 89 2.02 10.43 -14.29
C LEU A 89 1.41 9.78 -13.04
N VAL A 90 1.07 10.58 -12.03
CA VAL A 90 0.46 10.07 -10.80
C VAL A 90 -0.89 9.42 -11.10
N GLN A 91 -1.75 10.11 -11.82
CA GLN A 91 -3.11 9.63 -12.07
C GLN A 91 -3.13 8.33 -12.90
N HIS A 92 -2.18 8.14 -13.82
CA HIS A 92 -2.17 6.98 -14.70
C HIS A 92 -1.31 5.82 -14.19
N HIS A 93 -0.30 6.08 -13.36
CA HIS A 93 0.71 5.08 -13.05
C HIS A 93 0.78 4.68 -11.58
N VAL A 94 0.32 5.49 -10.62
CA VAL A 94 0.34 5.08 -9.21
C VAL A 94 -0.74 4.03 -8.96
N LYS A 95 -0.28 2.79 -8.75
CA LYS A 95 -1.12 1.61 -8.55
C LYS A 95 -1.15 1.11 -7.11
N PHE A 96 -0.14 1.46 -6.30
CA PHE A 96 0.11 0.90 -4.98
C PHE A 96 0.32 1.99 -3.95
N LEU A 97 -0.54 2.04 -2.94
CA LEU A 97 -0.44 3.02 -1.86
C LEU A 97 -0.41 2.34 -0.50
N ALA A 98 0.43 2.87 0.38
CA ALA A 98 0.47 2.52 1.79
C ALA A 98 0.12 3.76 2.63
N LEU A 99 -0.91 3.67 3.47
CA LEU A 99 -1.30 4.74 4.38
C LEU A 99 -1.02 4.32 5.82
N SER A 100 -0.44 5.21 6.61
CA SER A 100 -0.31 5.02 8.05
C SER A 100 -1.36 5.88 8.75
N ILE A 101 -2.37 5.25 9.34
CA ILE A 101 -3.49 5.96 9.98
C ILE A 101 -3.48 5.67 11.48
N LYS A 102 -3.30 6.71 12.29
CA LYS A 102 -3.49 6.62 13.74
C LYS A 102 -4.95 6.87 14.07
N ALA A 103 -5.49 6.15 15.05
CA ALA A 103 -6.87 6.34 15.50
C ALA A 103 -7.14 7.79 15.93
N SER A 104 -6.14 8.51 16.45
CA SER A 104 -6.23 9.95 16.77
C SER A 104 -6.45 10.84 15.55
N GLU A 105 -6.01 10.39 14.38
CA GLU A 105 -5.98 11.14 13.12
C GLU A 105 -7.08 10.70 12.15
N THR A 106 -7.91 9.72 12.52
CA THR A 106 -9.02 9.23 11.67
C THR A 106 -9.84 10.38 11.09
N ARG A 107 -10.22 11.37 11.91
CA ARG A 107 -11.00 12.53 11.47
C ARG A 107 -10.31 13.40 10.41
N LEU A 108 -8.98 13.42 10.37
CA LEU A 108 -8.21 14.13 9.36
C LEU A 108 -8.14 13.34 8.05
N TRP A 109 -8.06 12.01 8.15
CA TRP A 109 -8.03 11.11 7.00
C TRP A 109 -9.40 10.96 6.33
N MET A 110 -10.49 10.87 7.11
CA MET A 110 -11.80 10.55 6.57
C MET A 110 -12.25 11.48 5.42
N PRO A 111 -12.14 12.82 5.51
CA PRO A 111 -12.50 13.70 4.39
C PRO A 111 -11.74 13.41 3.10
N TYR A 112 -10.49 12.95 3.19
CA TYR A 112 -9.66 12.59 2.04
C TYR A 112 -10.03 11.22 1.47
N LEU A 113 -10.33 10.25 2.33
CA LEU A 113 -10.66 8.87 1.96
C LEU A 113 -12.09 8.75 1.38
N THR A 114 -13.08 9.32 2.08
CA THR A 114 -14.49 9.23 1.68
C THR A 114 -14.92 10.37 0.79
N GLY A 115 -14.14 11.44 0.81
CA GLY A 115 -14.51 12.64 0.11
C GLY A 115 -15.58 13.41 0.85
N GLY A 116 -15.13 14.41 1.61
CA GLY A 116 -15.99 15.26 2.43
C GLY A 116 -17.14 15.94 1.67
N SER A 117 -18.04 16.58 2.41
CA SER A 117 -19.25 17.23 1.87
C SER A 117 -19.05 18.64 1.29
N GLY A 118 -17.81 19.08 1.07
CA GLY A 118 -17.46 20.43 0.60
C GLY A 118 -17.11 20.54 -0.89
N GLU A 119 -16.96 21.77 -1.38
CA GLU A 119 -16.59 22.07 -2.78
C GLU A 119 -15.15 21.62 -3.10
N ASP A 120 -14.20 21.80 -2.16
CA ASP A 120 -12.84 21.26 -2.21
C ASP A 120 -12.79 19.73 -2.27
N ALA A 121 -13.86 19.08 -1.82
CA ALA A 121 -13.93 17.64 -1.88
C ALA A 121 -14.06 17.14 -3.32
N ARG A 122 -14.50 17.92 -4.31
CA ARG A 122 -14.56 17.39 -5.68
C ARG A 122 -13.17 17.11 -6.28
N THR A 123 -12.11 17.71 -5.76
CA THR A 123 -10.76 17.60 -6.32
C THR A 123 -9.74 16.96 -5.39
N ARG A 124 -9.90 17.05 -4.06
CA ARG A 124 -8.90 16.54 -3.10
C ARG A 124 -9.37 15.27 -2.40
N ARG A 125 -9.39 14.16 -3.15
CA ARG A 125 -9.80 12.84 -2.66
C ARG A 125 -8.85 11.77 -3.17
N LEU A 126 -8.76 10.68 -2.42
CA LEU A 126 -7.96 9.50 -2.80
C LEU A 126 -8.26 9.03 -4.23
N THR A 127 -9.54 8.92 -4.61
CA THR A 127 -9.96 8.46 -5.94
C THR A 127 -9.68 9.46 -7.07
N SER A 128 -9.68 10.75 -6.77
CA SER A 128 -9.35 11.79 -7.75
C SER A 128 -7.84 11.94 -7.94
N ASP A 129 -7.07 11.78 -6.86
CA ASP A 129 -5.62 11.90 -6.89
C ASP A 129 -4.97 10.62 -7.44
N PHE A 130 -5.56 9.45 -7.19
CA PHE A 130 -5.03 8.14 -7.61
C PHE A 130 -6.11 7.25 -8.27
N PRO A 131 -6.64 7.63 -9.44
CA PRO A 131 -7.70 6.86 -10.12
C PRO A 131 -7.24 5.49 -10.66
N ALA A 132 -5.94 5.29 -10.90
CA ALA A 132 -5.36 4.02 -11.35
C ALA A 132 -5.00 3.05 -10.21
N LEU A 133 -5.44 3.33 -8.97
CA LEU A 133 -5.13 2.52 -7.79
C LEU A 133 -5.61 1.07 -7.97
N ARG A 134 -4.72 0.12 -7.74
CA ARG A 134 -5.00 -1.32 -7.76
C ARG A 134 -4.98 -1.94 -6.38
N GLU A 135 -4.11 -1.46 -5.50
CA GLU A 135 -4.04 -1.93 -4.11
C GLU A 135 -3.77 -0.77 -3.14
N LEU A 136 -4.53 -0.78 -2.05
CA LEU A 136 -4.41 0.14 -0.92
C LEU A 136 -4.10 -0.68 0.33
N SER A 137 -2.93 -0.46 0.93
CA SER A 137 -2.58 -0.97 2.25
C SER A 137 -2.73 0.14 3.27
N VAL A 138 -3.52 -0.07 4.31
CA VAL A 138 -3.65 0.83 5.46
C VAL A 138 -3.06 0.14 6.66
N ARG A 139 -2.06 0.75 7.30
CA ARG A 139 -1.61 0.35 8.62
C ARG A 139 -2.34 1.22 9.63
N TYR A 140 -3.36 0.65 10.28
CA TYR A 140 -4.19 1.35 11.25
C TYR A 140 -3.67 1.10 12.67
N ARG A 141 -3.37 2.16 13.41
CA ARG A 141 -2.84 2.08 14.77
C ARG A 141 -3.85 2.58 15.78
N SER A 142 -4.20 1.74 16.75
CA SER A 142 -5.06 2.14 17.87
C SER A 142 -4.33 3.11 18.82
N ASN A 143 -5.07 4.05 19.42
CA ASN A 143 -4.56 4.93 20.48
C ASN A 143 -4.49 4.23 21.85
N ARG A 144 -5.10 3.05 21.96
CA ARG A 144 -5.29 2.38 23.24
C ARG A 144 -4.13 1.43 23.49
N TRP A 145 -3.15 1.85 24.27
CA TRP A 145 -2.16 0.96 24.85
C TRP A 145 -2.50 0.73 26.32
N TYR A 146 -2.86 -0.51 26.67
CA TYR A 146 -3.10 -0.89 28.06
C TYR A 146 -2.09 -1.94 28.49
N PRO A 147 -1.07 -1.59 29.29
CA PRO A 147 -0.04 -2.54 29.70
C PRO A 147 -0.53 -3.59 30.73
N GLN A 148 -1.72 -3.40 31.32
CA GLN A 148 -2.26 -4.25 32.39
C GLN A 148 -3.57 -4.97 32.03
N VAL A 149 -3.92 -5.00 30.74
CA VAL A 149 -5.20 -5.57 30.29
C VAL A 149 -4.99 -7.00 29.80
N ASP A 150 -5.96 -7.87 30.10
CA ASP A 150 -5.97 -9.27 29.65
C ASP A 150 -6.04 -9.35 28.12
N MET A 151 -5.43 -10.38 27.55
CA MET A 151 -5.28 -10.56 26.11
C MET A 151 -6.61 -10.70 25.39
N GLU A 152 -7.59 -11.37 25.99
CA GLU A 152 -8.94 -11.48 25.39
C GLU A 152 -9.60 -10.10 25.27
N GLN A 153 -9.32 -9.19 26.21
CA GLN A 153 -9.80 -7.81 26.13
C GLN A 153 -9.04 -7.00 25.07
N VAL A 154 -7.74 -7.24 24.89
CA VAL A 154 -6.96 -6.64 23.79
C VAL A 154 -7.47 -7.08 22.43
N LEU A 155 -7.72 -8.38 22.26
CA LEU A 155 -8.23 -8.93 21.00
C LEU A 155 -9.69 -8.51 20.74
N GLY A 156 -10.52 -8.50 21.79
CA GLY A 156 -11.89 -8.02 21.75
C GLY A 156 -12.03 -6.53 21.44
N HIS A 157 -11.03 -5.69 21.79
CA HIS A 157 -11.06 -4.26 21.50
C HIS A 157 -11.28 -3.95 20.00
N TRP A 158 -10.70 -4.77 19.12
CA TRP A 158 -10.82 -4.59 17.66
C TRP A 158 -12.21 -4.90 17.11
N LEU A 159 -13.06 -5.60 17.88
CA LEU A 159 -14.47 -5.80 17.54
C LEU A 159 -15.33 -4.57 17.83
N ASP A 160 -14.88 -3.68 18.72
CA ASP A 160 -15.63 -2.53 19.20
C ASP A 160 -14.99 -1.18 18.78
N ASP A 161 -13.93 -1.20 17.96
CA ASP A 161 -13.28 0.03 17.50
C ASP A 161 -14.11 0.71 16.40
N MET A 162 -15.00 1.61 16.84
CA MET A 162 -15.85 2.42 15.96
C MET A 162 -15.05 3.25 14.94
N ARG A 163 -13.82 3.68 15.26
CA ARG A 163 -13.01 4.48 14.33
C ARG A 163 -12.39 3.61 13.24
N LEU A 164 -11.99 2.38 13.58
CA LEU A 164 -11.56 1.40 12.59
C LEU A 164 -12.70 1.08 11.62
N PHE A 165 -13.92 0.85 12.14
CA PHE A 165 -15.09 0.59 11.29
C PHE A 165 -15.48 1.78 10.44
N GLU A 166 -15.38 2.99 10.95
CA GLU A 166 -15.57 4.22 10.15
C GLU A 166 -14.61 4.26 8.95
N VAL A 167 -13.33 3.90 9.14
CA VAL A 167 -12.34 3.82 8.05
C VAL A 167 -12.70 2.71 7.06
N ILE A 168 -13.05 1.52 7.54
CA ILE A 168 -13.42 0.37 6.70
C ILE A 168 -14.63 0.71 5.84
N ASP A 169 -15.72 1.15 6.46
CA ASP A 169 -16.97 1.44 5.77
C ASP A 169 -16.79 2.63 4.81
N GLY A 170 -16.01 3.63 5.20
CA GLY A 170 -15.63 4.74 4.34
C GLY A 170 -14.91 4.29 3.08
N LEU A 171 -13.85 3.50 3.23
CA LEU A 171 -13.06 2.97 2.11
C LEU A 171 -13.89 2.06 1.21
N SER A 172 -14.64 1.11 1.79
CA SER A 172 -15.55 0.23 1.05
C SER A 172 -16.60 1.00 0.24
N SER A 173 -17.10 2.12 0.77
CA SER A 173 -18.14 2.92 0.10
C SER A 173 -17.62 3.65 -1.14
N VAL A 174 -16.37 4.12 -1.12
CA VAL A 174 -15.79 4.95 -2.19
C VAL A 174 -15.06 4.14 -3.24
N LEU A 175 -14.31 3.13 -2.83
CA LEU A 175 -13.50 2.31 -3.74
C LEU A 175 -14.28 1.11 -4.31
N GLY A 176 -15.48 0.86 -3.79
CA GLY A 176 -16.32 -0.26 -4.16
C GLY A 176 -15.87 -1.57 -3.50
N ARG A 177 -16.69 -2.61 -3.69
CA ARG A 177 -16.41 -3.95 -3.17
C ARG A 177 -15.87 -4.82 -4.30
N ARG A 178 -14.72 -5.46 -4.07
CA ARG A 178 -14.27 -6.55 -4.93
C ARG A 178 -15.01 -7.83 -4.50
N PRO A 179 -15.62 -8.60 -5.42
CA PRO A 179 -16.12 -9.92 -5.07
C PRO A 179 -14.95 -10.81 -4.60
N GLY A 180 -15.26 -11.79 -3.74
CA GLY A 180 -14.31 -12.65 -3.01
C GLY A 180 -13.25 -13.37 -3.86
N PRO A 181 -12.41 -14.23 -3.25
CA PRO A 181 -11.08 -14.55 -3.76
C PRO A 181 -11.12 -15.30 -5.10
N GLU A 182 -11.14 -14.56 -6.21
CA GLU A 182 -10.49 -15.01 -7.42
C GLU A 182 -9.00 -15.11 -7.11
N ARG A 183 -8.43 -16.29 -7.38
CA ARG A 183 -7.02 -16.61 -7.22
C ARG A 183 -6.17 -15.40 -7.55
N ALA A 184 -5.24 -15.08 -6.66
CA ALA A 184 -4.19 -14.10 -6.92
C ALA A 184 -3.61 -14.41 -8.29
N VAL A 185 -3.89 -13.55 -9.27
CA VAL A 185 -3.03 -13.43 -10.42
C VAL A 185 -1.82 -12.70 -9.85
N ASP A 186 -0.90 -13.51 -9.32
CA ASP A 186 0.44 -13.05 -9.00
C ASP A 186 1.09 -12.53 -10.29
N ASP A 187 1.97 -11.57 -10.06
CA ASP A 187 2.82 -10.88 -11.01
C ASP A 187 2.14 -9.80 -11.89
N ILE A 188 2.48 -8.55 -11.54
CA ILE A 188 2.70 -7.55 -12.56
C ILE A 188 3.82 -8.10 -13.43
N ASP A 189 3.39 -8.60 -14.58
CA ASP A 189 4.28 -9.04 -15.62
C ASP A 189 5.06 -7.81 -16.11
N LEU A 190 6.38 -7.80 -15.89
CA LEU A 190 7.28 -6.88 -16.60
C LEU A 190 7.02 -6.96 -18.11
N CYS A 191 6.50 -8.09 -18.63
CA CYS A 191 6.09 -8.22 -20.01
C CYS A 191 4.83 -7.41 -20.37
N GLU A 192 3.89 -7.15 -19.45
CA GLU A 192 2.73 -6.28 -19.72
C GLU A 192 3.17 -4.80 -19.84
N PHE A 193 4.17 -4.38 -19.05
CA PHE A 193 4.82 -3.07 -19.20
C PHE A 193 5.63 -2.97 -20.50
N MET A 194 6.42 -3.99 -20.86
CA MET A 194 7.15 -4.02 -22.13
C MET A 194 6.22 -4.08 -23.35
N ALA A 195 5.07 -4.74 -23.25
CA ALA A 195 4.05 -4.77 -24.29
C ALA A 195 3.43 -3.38 -24.50
N PHE A 196 3.19 -2.61 -23.43
CA PHE A 196 2.70 -1.23 -23.54
C PHE A 196 3.70 -0.29 -24.24
N THR A 197 5.00 -0.43 -23.96
CA THR A 197 6.03 0.40 -24.59
C THR A 197 6.29 0.06 -26.05
N ASN A 198 5.99 -1.18 -26.48
CA ASN A 198 6.15 -1.64 -27.86
C ASN A 198 5.02 -1.20 -28.81
N SER A 199 3.90 -0.68 -28.28
CA SER A 199 2.72 -0.32 -29.08
C SER A 199 2.80 1.03 -29.81
N ARG A 200 3.99 1.65 -29.94
CA ARG A 200 4.18 2.85 -30.77
C ARG A 200 4.61 2.53 -32.20
N ALA A 201 4.00 1.52 -32.82
CA ALA A 201 3.93 1.47 -34.27
C ALA A 201 2.98 2.59 -34.75
N PRO A 202 3.36 3.42 -35.75
CA PRO A 202 2.40 4.32 -36.36
C PRO A 202 1.42 3.46 -37.15
N GLU A 203 0.14 3.82 -37.10
CA GLU A 203 -0.96 3.16 -37.85
C GLU A 203 -1.63 1.97 -37.15
N ASP A 204 -2.24 2.21 -35.98
CA ASP A 204 -3.57 1.64 -35.76
C ASP A 204 -4.38 2.46 -34.73
N LYS A 205 -5.25 3.35 -35.24
CA LYS A 205 -6.17 4.19 -34.44
C LYS A 205 -7.38 3.41 -33.92
N THR A 206 -7.25 2.10 -33.81
CA THR A 206 -8.35 1.17 -33.56
C THR A 206 -8.04 0.15 -32.47
N PHE A 207 -7.01 0.40 -31.63
CA PHE A 207 -7.00 -0.19 -30.29
C PHE A 207 -8.09 0.50 -29.48
N GLY A 208 -9.29 -0.07 -29.60
CA GLY A 208 -10.46 0.31 -28.85
C GLY A 208 -10.08 0.50 -27.39
N ARG A 209 -10.71 1.50 -26.78
CA ARG A 209 -10.97 1.57 -25.34
C ARG A 209 -11.43 0.19 -24.86
N LEU A 210 -10.50 -0.72 -24.61
CA LEU A 210 -10.66 -1.74 -23.61
C LEU A 210 -10.78 -0.90 -22.34
N LYS A 211 -12.03 -0.55 -22.03
CA LYS A 211 -12.46 -0.42 -20.66
C LYS A 211 -12.03 -1.75 -20.02
N LEU A 212 -10.78 -1.83 -19.56
CA LEU A 212 -10.48 -2.70 -18.44
C LEU A 212 -11.56 -2.30 -17.46
N ASN A 213 -12.54 -3.16 -17.27
CA ASN A 213 -13.51 -3.03 -16.21
C ASN A 213 -12.65 -2.88 -14.97
N ALA A 214 -12.47 -1.64 -14.51
CA ALA A 214 -11.48 -1.32 -13.50
C ALA A 214 -11.98 -2.01 -12.25
N LEU A 215 -11.44 -3.20 -11.99
CA LEU A 215 -11.75 -3.96 -10.80
C LEU A 215 -11.48 -3.03 -9.61
N ALA A 216 -12.44 -2.98 -8.68
CA ALA A 216 -12.26 -2.23 -7.44
C ALA A 216 -10.89 -2.57 -6.84
N PRO A 217 -10.12 -1.58 -6.37
CA PRO A 217 -8.81 -1.84 -5.80
C PRO A 217 -8.94 -2.78 -4.60
N ARG A 218 -7.90 -3.60 -4.40
CA ARG A 218 -7.82 -4.46 -3.22
C ARG A 218 -7.45 -3.58 -2.02
N ILE A 219 -8.25 -3.67 -0.95
CA ILE A 219 -8.04 -2.87 0.26
C ILE A 219 -7.59 -3.83 1.37
N LYS A 220 -6.43 -3.57 1.94
CA LYS A 220 -5.88 -4.31 3.07
C LYS A 220 -5.68 -3.37 4.25
N ILE A 221 -6.22 -3.71 5.40
CA ILE A 221 -6.03 -2.98 6.65
C ILE A 221 -5.29 -3.89 7.62
N THR A 222 -4.11 -3.47 8.04
CA THR A 222 -3.34 -4.12 9.09
C THR A 222 -3.52 -3.30 10.36
N CYS A 223 -4.20 -3.88 11.34
CA CYS A 223 -4.40 -3.33 12.68
C CYS A 223 -3.11 -3.55 13.48
N ALA A 224 -2.32 -2.50 13.67
CA ALA A 224 -1.07 -2.58 14.41
C ALA A 224 -1.32 -2.35 15.91
N TYR A 225 -0.88 -3.30 16.74
CA TYR A 225 -0.99 -3.21 18.20
C TYR A 225 0.36 -3.45 18.87
N ARG A 226 0.63 -2.72 19.96
CA ARG A 226 1.86 -2.90 20.75
C ARG A 226 1.55 -3.69 22.02
N LEU A 227 2.30 -4.75 22.25
CA LEU A 227 2.26 -5.59 23.45
C LEU A 227 3.52 -5.45 24.29
N SER A 228 3.41 -5.78 25.57
CA SER A 228 4.58 -6.08 26.41
C SER A 228 5.18 -7.43 25.99
N THR A 229 6.45 -7.66 26.31
CA THR A 229 7.14 -8.93 26.01
C THR A 229 6.45 -10.13 26.64
N GLN A 230 5.94 -9.96 27.87
CA GLN A 230 5.19 -11.01 28.56
C GLN A 230 3.91 -11.39 27.82
N LEU A 231 3.06 -10.41 27.48
CA LEU A 231 1.80 -10.66 26.76
C LEU A 231 2.05 -11.18 25.35
N PHE A 232 3.11 -10.71 24.68
CA PHE A 232 3.48 -11.20 23.35
C PHE A 232 3.88 -12.68 23.38
N ASN A 233 4.64 -13.12 24.38
CA ASN A 233 5.00 -14.52 24.52
C ASN A 233 3.79 -15.37 24.91
N GLU A 234 2.95 -14.93 25.86
CA GLU A 234 1.72 -15.63 26.24
C GLU A 234 0.76 -15.82 25.04
N LEU A 235 0.77 -14.88 24.08
CA LEU A 235 -0.10 -14.93 22.89
C LEU A 235 0.34 -16.01 21.90
N LEU A 236 1.64 -16.32 21.91
CA LEU A 236 2.27 -17.31 21.05
C LEU A 236 2.39 -18.68 21.71
N GLU A 237 2.32 -18.74 23.04
CA GLU A 237 2.25 -19.98 23.80
C GLU A 237 0.92 -20.71 23.55
N GLU A 238 0.94 -22.05 23.64
CA GLU A 238 -0.25 -22.88 23.47
C GLU A 238 -0.99 -23.06 24.81
N PRO A 239 -2.20 -22.49 25.00
CA PRO A 239 -3.08 -22.99 26.05
C PRO A 239 -3.89 -24.20 25.56
N VAL A 240 -3.96 -25.19 26.46
CA VAL A 240 -4.72 -26.43 26.35
C VAL A 240 -6.22 -26.12 26.14
N ALA A 241 -6.77 -26.60 25.02
CA ALA A 241 -8.19 -26.64 24.66
C ALA A 241 -8.92 -25.29 24.47
N LEU A 242 -8.96 -24.79 23.22
CA LEU A 242 -9.98 -23.83 22.75
C LEU A 242 -10.61 -24.32 21.43
N SER A 243 -11.91 -24.06 21.28
CA SER A 243 -12.85 -24.74 20.36
C SER A 243 -12.97 -24.14 18.96
N MET A 244 -12.37 -22.98 18.69
CA MET A 244 -12.50 -22.32 17.39
C MET A 244 -11.24 -22.46 16.54
N PRO A 245 -11.37 -22.85 15.25
CA PRO A 245 -10.25 -22.91 14.34
C PRO A 245 -9.74 -21.50 14.02
N ALA A 246 -8.45 -21.41 13.67
CA ALA A 246 -7.87 -20.18 13.13
C ALA A 246 -8.60 -19.74 11.85
N VAL A 247 -8.79 -18.43 11.69
CA VAL A 247 -9.29 -17.78 10.48
C VAL A 247 -8.37 -18.12 9.31
N ARG A 248 -8.94 -18.34 8.13
CA ARG A 248 -8.20 -18.47 6.86
C ARG A 248 -8.32 -17.18 6.05
N ASP A 249 -7.37 -16.95 5.15
CA ASP A 249 -7.39 -15.76 4.29
C ASP A 249 -8.71 -15.69 3.49
N GLY A 250 -9.39 -14.55 3.60
CA GLY A 250 -10.67 -14.27 2.94
C GLY A 250 -11.92 -14.77 3.67
N GLU A 251 -11.79 -15.45 4.82
CA GLU A 251 -12.96 -15.78 5.64
C GLU A 251 -13.59 -14.52 6.26
N PRO A 252 -14.91 -14.51 6.53
CA PRO A 252 -15.58 -13.39 7.16
C PRO A 252 -14.93 -13.01 8.51
N TYR A 253 -14.68 -11.72 8.70
CA TYR A 253 -14.12 -11.19 9.93
C TYR A 253 -15.08 -11.39 11.11
N ARG A 254 -14.66 -12.22 12.06
CA ARG A 254 -15.38 -12.54 13.31
C ARG A 254 -14.72 -11.95 14.56
N GLY A 255 -13.74 -11.07 14.38
CA GLY A 255 -12.82 -10.64 15.43
C GLY A 255 -11.53 -11.45 15.42
N PHE A 256 -10.50 -10.93 16.08
CA PHE A 256 -9.24 -11.63 16.26
C PHE A 256 -9.30 -12.51 17.50
N THR A 257 -8.69 -13.69 17.42
CA THR A 257 -8.59 -14.64 18.52
C THR A 257 -7.15 -15.11 18.65
N ARG A 258 -6.78 -15.65 19.83
CA ARG A 258 -5.44 -16.23 20.01
C ARG A 258 -5.15 -17.33 18.98
N ALA A 259 -6.17 -18.08 18.57
CA ALA A 259 -6.04 -19.14 17.58
C ALA A 259 -5.49 -18.64 16.23
N ASP A 260 -5.76 -17.40 15.86
CA ASP A 260 -5.36 -16.82 14.57
C ASP A 260 -3.85 -16.52 14.47
N LEU A 261 -3.18 -16.40 15.62
CA LEU A 261 -1.74 -16.15 15.73
C LEU A 261 -0.94 -17.42 16.01
N ARG A 262 -1.60 -18.57 16.28
CA ARG A 262 -0.92 -19.83 16.58
C ARG A 262 -0.12 -20.35 15.39
N GLY A 263 1.08 -20.85 15.68
CA GLY A 263 1.98 -21.42 14.67
C GLY A 263 2.46 -20.43 13.61
N ARG A 264 2.20 -19.12 13.80
CA ARG A 264 2.69 -18.08 12.90
C ARG A 264 4.15 -17.78 13.23
N GLY A 265 4.95 -17.65 12.18
CA GLY A 265 6.35 -17.26 12.31
C GLY A 265 6.45 -15.87 12.93
N VAL A 266 7.29 -15.73 13.95
CA VAL A 266 7.67 -14.42 14.48
C VAL A 266 8.76 -13.85 13.60
N LEU A 267 8.53 -12.66 13.07
CA LEU A 267 9.52 -11.95 12.27
C LEU A 267 10.17 -10.85 13.11
N THR A 268 11.43 -10.57 12.84
CA THR A 268 12.10 -9.39 13.40
C THR A 268 12.12 -8.33 12.31
N VAL A 269 11.48 -7.21 12.55
CA VAL A 269 11.30 -6.13 11.57
C VAL A 269 11.84 -4.82 12.16
N VAL A 270 12.47 -4.01 11.31
CA VAL A 270 12.83 -2.64 11.65
C VAL A 270 11.61 -1.75 11.39
N ASP A 271 10.97 -1.30 12.46
CA ASP A 271 9.86 -0.36 12.40
C ASP A 271 10.37 1.09 12.55
N PRO A 272 9.96 2.03 11.68
CA PRO A 272 10.38 3.42 11.77
C PRO A 272 10.04 4.12 13.10
N GLU A 273 8.96 3.69 13.77
CA GLU A 273 8.51 4.30 15.02
C GLU A 273 9.04 3.56 16.26
N PHE A 274 9.29 2.26 16.17
CA PHE A 274 9.63 1.42 17.33
C PHE A 274 11.05 0.84 17.31
N GLY A 275 11.79 1.00 16.22
CA GLY A 275 13.08 0.36 16.02
C GLY A 275 12.93 -1.13 15.73
N ILE A 276 13.86 -1.94 16.22
CA ILE A 276 13.84 -3.39 16.01
C ILE A 276 12.74 -4.00 16.89
N VAL A 277 11.74 -4.62 16.26
CA VAL A 277 10.58 -5.23 16.93
C VAL A 277 10.34 -6.65 16.45
N ARG A 278 9.88 -7.50 17.36
CA ARG A 278 9.31 -8.81 17.04
C ARG A 278 7.86 -8.62 16.63
N THR A 279 7.47 -9.20 15.50
CA THR A 279 6.12 -9.08 14.95
C THR A 279 5.50 -10.44 14.67
N ALA A 280 4.20 -10.54 14.90
CA ALA A 280 3.39 -11.67 14.48
C ALA A 280 2.07 -11.14 13.91
N SER A 281 1.58 -11.78 12.85
CA SER A 281 0.40 -11.29 12.13
C SER A 281 -0.61 -12.40 11.87
N THR A 282 -1.89 -12.06 11.98
CA THR A 282 -2.98 -12.95 11.59
C THR A 282 -3.10 -13.02 10.07
N PRO A 283 -3.73 -14.07 9.52
CA PRO A 283 -4.27 -14.02 8.17
C PRO A 283 -5.27 -12.87 8.01
N PHE A 284 -5.54 -12.51 6.75
CA PHE A 284 -6.47 -11.45 6.39
C PHE A 284 -7.90 -11.98 6.32
N ALA A 285 -8.78 -11.49 7.20
CA ALA A 285 -10.21 -11.77 7.15
C ALA A 285 -10.95 -10.74 6.27
N ASP A 286 -12.02 -11.13 5.59
CA ASP A 286 -12.85 -10.21 4.80
C ASP A 286 -13.92 -9.53 5.67
N ARG A 287 -14.02 -8.21 5.57
CA ARG A 287 -15.15 -7.43 6.09
C ARG A 287 -15.58 -6.45 5.02
N ASN A 288 -16.75 -6.67 4.44
CA ASN A 288 -17.33 -5.78 3.43
C ASN A 288 -16.39 -5.54 2.22
N GLY A 289 -15.63 -6.57 1.80
CA GLY A 289 -14.66 -6.46 0.69
C GLY A 289 -13.33 -5.79 1.08
N VAL A 290 -13.12 -5.48 2.37
CA VAL A 290 -11.86 -4.99 2.93
C VAL A 290 -11.21 -6.12 3.71
N TRP A 291 -9.95 -6.39 3.42
CA TRP A 291 -9.18 -7.44 4.06
C TRP A 291 -8.55 -6.88 5.34
N ILE A 292 -8.78 -7.49 6.48
CA ILE A 292 -8.33 -7.00 7.78
C ILE A 292 -7.46 -8.06 8.45
N ALA A 293 -6.28 -7.68 8.90
CA ALA A 293 -5.40 -8.50 9.72
C ALA A 293 -4.98 -7.74 10.99
N LEU A 294 -4.56 -8.47 12.02
CA LEU A 294 -3.91 -7.95 13.21
C LEU A 294 -2.41 -8.20 13.10
N GLU A 295 -1.63 -7.18 13.39
CA GLU A 295 -0.18 -7.24 13.53
C GLU A 295 0.18 -6.79 14.94
N VAL A 296 0.74 -7.71 15.72
CA VAL A 296 1.20 -7.43 17.08
C VAL A 296 2.70 -7.19 17.09
N HIS A 297 3.12 -6.14 17.78
CA HIS A 297 4.52 -5.76 17.93
C HIS A 297 4.94 -5.87 19.38
N CYS A 298 6.13 -6.42 19.61
CA CYS A 298 6.82 -6.35 20.87
C CYS A 298 8.21 -5.74 20.64
N ASN A 299 8.56 -4.74 21.44
CA ASN A 299 9.94 -4.27 21.48
C ASN A 299 10.80 -5.35 22.12
N GLU A 300 11.93 -5.66 21.51
CA GLU A 300 13.01 -6.30 22.24
C GLU A 300 13.53 -5.26 23.23
N ALA A 301 13.51 -5.57 24.53
CA ALA A 301 14.20 -4.74 25.49
C ALA A 301 15.69 -4.80 25.14
N ALA A 302 16.28 -3.65 24.81
CA ALA A 302 17.73 -3.51 24.72
C ALA A 302 18.38 -3.74 26.09
#